data_AF-A0AAN6K0S8-F1
#
_entry.id   AF-A0AAN6K0S8-F1
#
_cell.length_a   1.000
_cell.length_b   1.000
_cell.length_c   1.000
_cell.angle_alpha   90.00
_cell.angle_beta   90.00
_cell.angle_gamma   90.00
#
_symmetry.space_group_name_H-M   'P 1'
#
loop_
_entity.id
_entity.type
_entity.pdbx_description
1 polymer ?
#
loop_
_entity_poly.entity_id
_entity_poly.type
_entity_poly.pdbx_seq_one_letter_code
_entity_poly.pdbx_strand_id
1 'polypeptide(L)'
;MLVSLTVGKVDAGVAVLLTEDKRLIEFPSILLPPDIHSGSIVDINVSRNTPAEHRANESFAHLQSAILSTFGNTSPSPPVLRCRNATQTSVVLEWDPIDLATAELRSLSLYRKGAKAGNIPSGKQSTKISGLALDTEYTFHLVLRTSAGQYASERLTVKTHKMTDLHGITVTAGVMPSQLKDSLAETVQRIGAKMIEGVRIDTTHFVCTEPRGLDWDKAVEMSVPVVVPDWVKGCEREGKIIGVRAYYLDADPNKRTIGPSAQQQQQQDAGRSGQN
;
A
#
# COMPACT_ATOMS: atom_id res chain seq x y z
N MET A 1 -7.15 -39.71 52.03
CA MET A 1 -7.57 -41.12 52.17
C MET A 1 -6.31 -41.94 52.09
N LEU A 2 -5.98 -42.64 53.17
CA LEU A 2 -4.84 -43.55 53.21
C LEU A 2 -5.34 -44.94 52.88
N VAL A 3 -4.70 -45.63 51.93
CA VAL A 3 -5.01 -47.02 51.57
C VAL A 3 -3.71 -47.80 51.54
N SER A 4 -3.68 -48.91 52.27
CA SER A 4 -2.59 -49.88 52.22
C SER A 4 -2.88 -50.91 51.14
N LEU A 5 -1.92 -51.14 50.24
CA LEU A 5 -2.06 -52.00 49.07
C LEU A 5 -0.92 -53.01 49.05
N THR A 6 -1.20 -54.26 48.68
CA THR A 6 -0.18 -55.29 48.50
C THR A 6 0.30 -55.30 47.06
N VAL A 7 1.61 -55.28 46.85
CA VAL A 7 2.22 -55.44 45.53
C VAL A 7 2.14 -56.91 45.12
N GLY A 8 1.36 -57.20 44.08
CA GLY A 8 1.20 -58.55 43.55
C GLY A 8 2.31 -58.91 42.57
N LYS A 9 2.37 -58.22 41.43
CA LYS A 9 3.37 -58.46 40.37
C LYS A 9 4.02 -57.15 39.99
N VAL A 10 5.34 -57.15 39.76
CA VAL A 10 6.08 -56.00 39.25
C VAL A 10 6.72 -56.41 37.93
N ASP A 11 6.33 -55.76 36.85
CA ASP A 11 6.95 -55.89 35.53
C ASP A 11 7.66 -54.57 35.16
N ALA A 12 8.44 -54.58 34.07
CA ALA A 12 9.12 -53.39 33.56
C ALA A 12 8.11 -52.38 32.97
N GLY A 13 7.52 -51.56 33.85
CA GLY A 13 6.66 -50.41 33.49
C GLY A 13 5.35 -50.34 34.27
N VAL A 14 4.82 -51.49 34.72
CA VAL A 14 3.55 -51.58 35.46
C VAL A 14 3.71 -52.54 36.63
N ALA A 15 3.14 -52.15 37.76
CA ALA A 15 2.95 -52.98 38.92
C ALA A 15 1.46 -53.23 39.16
N VAL A 16 1.13 -54.42 39.65
CA VAL A 16 -0.22 -54.81 40.03
C VAL A 16 -0.34 -54.64 41.54
N LEU A 17 -1.22 -53.74 41.98
CA LEU A 17 -1.53 -53.50 43.38
C LEU A 17 -2.88 -54.14 43.73
N LEU A 18 -2.93 -54.82 44.87
CA LEU A 18 -4.10 -55.53 45.37
C LEU A 18 -4.60 -54.86 46.65
N THR A 19 -5.91 -54.56 46.69
CA THR A 19 -6.59 -54.08 47.91
C THR A 19 -7.05 -55.26 48.77
N GLU A 20 -7.37 -54.99 50.04
CA GLU A 20 -7.96 -55.99 50.95
C GLU A 20 -9.31 -56.53 50.44
N ASP A 21 -10.08 -55.72 49.72
CA ASP A 21 -11.34 -56.13 49.08
C ASP A 21 -11.14 -56.78 47.68
N LYS A 22 -9.92 -57.27 47.40
CA LYS A 22 -9.55 -58.04 46.20
C LYS A 22 -9.74 -57.26 44.89
N ARG A 23 -9.64 -55.93 44.92
CA ARG A 23 -9.54 -55.12 43.71
C ARG A 23 -8.11 -55.12 43.20
N LEU A 24 -8.01 -55.07 41.88
CA LEU A 24 -6.75 -54.99 41.16
C LEU A 24 -6.59 -53.58 40.61
N ILE A 25 -5.46 -52.94 40.90
CA ILE A 25 -5.08 -51.62 40.38
C ILE A 25 -3.77 -51.79 39.61
N GLU A 26 -3.81 -51.45 38.32
CA GLU A 26 -2.59 -51.29 37.53
C GLU A 26 -1.98 -49.92 37.84
N PHE A 27 -0.72 -49.92 38.29
CA PHE A 27 -0.04 -48.72 38.73
C PHE A 27 1.33 -48.62 38.04
N PRO A 28 1.70 -47.46 37.46
CA PRO A 28 3.00 -47.30 36.82
C PRO A 28 4.14 -47.57 37.80
N SER A 29 5.04 -48.50 37.48
CA SER A 29 6.09 -48.94 38.42
C SER A 29 7.07 -47.80 38.76
N ILE A 30 7.22 -46.80 37.88
CA ILE A 30 8.07 -45.62 38.08
C ILE A 30 7.61 -44.70 39.22
N LEU A 31 6.32 -44.78 39.59
CA LEU A 31 5.75 -43.97 40.67
C LEU A 31 5.83 -44.69 42.03
N LEU A 32 6.33 -45.93 42.07
CA LEU A 32 6.58 -46.67 43.30
C LEU A 32 8.02 -46.47 43.80
N PRO A 33 8.28 -46.72 45.09
CA PRO A 33 9.64 -46.74 45.63
C PRO A 33 10.55 -47.73 44.87
N PRO A 34 11.85 -47.40 44.70
CA PRO A 34 12.76 -48.18 43.86
C PRO A 34 13.10 -49.57 44.42
N ASP A 35 12.88 -49.80 45.71
CA ASP A 35 13.18 -51.02 46.46
C ASP A 35 12.00 -51.98 46.58
N ILE A 36 10.94 -51.76 45.79
CA ILE A 36 9.71 -52.53 45.92
C ILE A 36 9.72 -53.87 45.19
N HIS A 37 9.16 -54.90 45.82
CA HIS A 37 9.07 -56.25 45.26
C HIS A 37 7.68 -56.86 45.46
N SER A 38 7.43 -58.01 44.82
CA SER A 38 6.21 -58.79 45.08
C SER A 38 6.06 -59.10 46.57
N GLY A 39 4.86 -58.89 47.11
CA GLY A 39 4.52 -59.06 48.52
C GLY A 39 4.78 -57.83 49.40
N SER A 40 5.42 -56.78 48.91
CA SER A 40 5.56 -55.52 49.66
C SER A 40 4.19 -54.86 49.90
N ILE A 41 4.06 -54.10 50.99
CA ILE A 41 2.87 -53.29 51.28
C ILE A 41 3.23 -51.82 51.07
N VAL A 42 2.40 -51.09 50.30
CA VAL A 42 2.55 -49.65 50.04
C VAL A 42 1.37 -48.91 50.62
N ASP A 43 1.67 -47.85 51.36
CA ASP A 43 0.66 -46.89 51.77
C ASP A 43 0.54 -45.78 50.72
N ILE A 44 -0.61 -45.72 50.04
CA ILE A 44 -0.93 -44.64 49.12
C ILE A 44 -1.84 -43.65 49.83
N ASN A 45 -1.33 -42.43 50.01
CA ASN A 45 -2.14 -41.32 50.51
C ASN A 45 -2.67 -40.49 49.34
N VAL A 46 -3.97 -40.59 49.09
CA VAL A 46 -4.67 -39.81 48.06
C VAL A 46 -5.42 -38.66 48.73
N SER A 47 -5.05 -37.43 48.37
CA SER A 47 -5.74 -36.22 48.81
C SER A 47 -5.94 -35.26 47.65
N ARG A 48 -7.04 -34.50 47.71
CA ARG A 48 -7.32 -33.47 46.71
C ARG A 48 -6.40 -32.28 46.92
N ASN A 49 -5.64 -31.91 45.88
CA ASN A 49 -4.71 -30.78 45.93
C ASN A 49 -5.39 -29.50 45.42
N THR A 50 -6.29 -28.94 46.23
CA THR A 50 -7.02 -27.71 45.90
C THR A 50 -6.11 -26.52 45.52
N PRO A 51 -4.96 -26.28 46.18
CA PRO A 51 -4.03 -25.23 45.77
C PRO A 51 -3.46 -25.42 44.35
N ALA A 52 -3.13 -26.66 43.97
CA ALA A 52 -2.65 -26.94 42.61
C ALA A 52 -3.76 -26.78 41.56
N GLU A 53 -4.99 -27.19 41.87
CA GLU A 53 -6.16 -26.95 41.01
C GLU A 53 -6.38 -25.45 40.77
N HIS A 54 -6.28 -24.63 41.83
CA HIS A 54 -6.42 -23.18 41.70
C HIS A 54 -5.36 -22.58 40.78
N ARG A 55 -4.08 -22.93 40.98
CA ARG A 55 -2.97 -22.46 40.11
C ARG A 55 -3.14 -22.91 38.65
N ALA A 56 -3.61 -24.13 38.42
CA ALA A 56 -3.88 -24.62 37.07
C ALA A 56 -5.01 -23.83 36.39
N ASN A 57 -6.09 -23.54 37.12
CA ASN A 57 -7.20 -22.73 36.62
C ASN A 57 -6.77 -21.28 36.34
N GLU A 58 -5.98 -20.67 37.22
CA GLU A 58 -5.42 -19.33 37.00
C GLU A 58 -4.54 -19.29 35.75
N SER A 59 -3.65 -20.28 35.59
CA SER A 59 -2.77 -20.38 34.42
C SER A 59 -3.58 -20.54 33.13
N PHE A 60 -4.63 -21.36 33.16
CA PHE A 60 -5.53 -21.54 32.04
C PHE A 60 -6.27 -20.25 31.69
N ALA A 61 -6.87 -19.58 32.67
CA ALA A 61 -7.59 -18.33 32.47
C ALA A 61 -6.67 -17.22 31.93
N HIS A 62 -5.44 -17.13 32.45
CA HIS A 62 -4.43 -16.21 31.96
C HIS A 62 -4.07 -16.48 30.49
N LEU A 63 -3.85 -17.75 30.12
CA LEU A 63 -3.58 -18.12 28.73
C LEU A 63 -4.75 -17.74 27.80
N GLN A 64 -5.98 -18.04 28.18
CA GLN A 64 -7.17 -17.68 27.39
C GLN A 64 -7.27 -16.16 27.21
N SER A 65 -6.99 -15.40 28.27
CA SER A 65 -7.02 -13.94 28.24
C SER A 65 -5.91 -13.37 27.35
N ALA A 66 -4.72 -13.95 27.37
CA ALA A 66 -3.60 -13.57 26.52
C ALA A 66 -3.86 -13.87 25.03
N ILE A 67 -4.49 -15.01 24.72
CA ILE A 67 -4.90 -15.34 23.34
C ILE A 67 -5.94 -14.35 22.84
N LEU A 68 -6.98 -14.09 23.64
CA LEU A 68 -8.02 -13.12 23.30
C LEU A 68 -7.44 -11.72 23.10
N SER A 69 -6.55 -11.28 24.00
CA SER A 69 -5.98 -9.94 23.90
C SER A 69 -5.08 -9.76 22.69
N THR A 70 -4.34 -10.81 22.32
CA THR A 70 -3.42 -10.79 21.18
C THR A 70 -4.17 -10.85 19.85
N PHE A 71 -5.16 -11.74 19.71
CA PHE A 71 -5.77 -12.05 18.41
C PHE A 71 -7.21 -11.55 18.24
N GLY A 72 -7.92 -11.27 19.33
CA GLY A 72 -9.35 -10.95 19.32
C GLY A 72 -9.70 -9.47 19.47
N ASN A 73 -8.75 -8.63 19.89
CA ASN A 73 -9.03 -7.22 20.20
C ASN A 73 -9.01 -6.30 18.98
N THR A 74 -8.16 -6.58 18.00
CA THR A 74 -7.93 -5.68 16.86
C THR A 74 -8.19 -6.42 15.56
N SER A 75 -9.02 -5.81 14.70
CA SER A 75 -9.29 -6.30 13.34
C SER A 75 -8.72 -5.33 12.31
N PRO A 76 -8.38 -5.82 11.10
CA PRO A 76 -7.98 -4.95 10.01
C PRO A 76 -9.01 -3.86 9.74
N SER A 77 -8.52 -2.65 9.43
CA SER A 77 -9.38 -1.53 9.08
C SER A 77 -9.61 -1.47 7.56
N PRO A 78 -10.76 -0.93 7.10
CA PRO A 78 -10.97 -0.64 5.70
C PRO A 78 -9.91 0.35 5.16
N PRO A 79 -9.34 0.12 3.97
CA PRO A 79 -8.35 1.03 3.41
C PRO A 79 -8.98 2.39 3.08
N VAL A 80 -8.26 3.47 3.34
CA VAL A 80 -8.72 4.84 3.04
C VAL A 80 -8.12 5.30 1.73
N LEU A 81 -8.94 5.37 0.67
CA LEU A 81 -8.52 5.75 -0.68
C LEU A 81 -8.68 7.26 -0.91
N ARG A 82 -7.66 7.90 -1.49
CA ARG A 82 -7.62 9.33 -1.80
C ARG A 82 -7.12 9.60 -3.21
N CYS A 83 -7.60 10.69 -3.82
CA CYS A 83 -7.08 11.18 -5.09
C CYS A 83 -5.90 12.10 -4.81
N ARG A 84 -4.70 11.71 -5.25
CA ARG A 84 -3.50 12.54 -5.10
C ARG A 84 -3.43 13.59 -6.20
N ASN A 85 -3.64 13.17 -7.44
CA ASN A 85 -3.63 14.05 -8.60
C ASN A 85 -4.55 13.49 -9.69
N ALA A 86 -5.17 14.37 -10.46
CA ALA A 86 -5.89 14.01 -11.68
C ALA A 86 -5.31 14.83 -12.84
N THR A 87 -5.27 14.24 -14.03
CA THR A 87 -4.94 14.92 -15.28
C THR A 87 -6.10 14.73 -16.26
N GLN A 88 -5.91 15.13 -17.50
CA GLN A 88 -6.90 14.98 -18.55
C GLN A 88 -7.15 13.49 -18.90
N THR A 89 -6.12 12.65 -18.79
CA THR A 89 -6.17 11.23 -19.23
C THR A 89 -5.65 10.24 -18.20
N SER A 90 -5.29 10.70 -17.01
CA SER A 90 -4.81 9.83 -15.93
C SER A 90 -5.22 10.32 -14.54
N VAL A 91 -5.26 9.42 -13.58
CA VAL A 91 -5.49 9.72 -12.16
C VAL A 91 -4.46 8.96 -11.34
N VAL A 92 -3.89 9.62 -10.34
CA VAL A 92 -3.00 9.03 -9.34
C VAL A 92 -3.77 8.90 -8.05
N LEU A 93 -3.90 7.66 -7.60
CA LEU A 93 -4.58 7.29 -6.38
C LEU A 93 -3.55 6.92 -5.32
N GLU A 94 -3.82 7.28 -4.08
CA GLU A 94 -3.02 6.88 -2.92
C GLU A 94 -3.93 6.46 -1.77
N TRP A 95 -3.39 5.69 -0.83
CA TRP A 95 -4.12 5.25 0.34
C TRP A 95 -3.24 5.24 1.57
N ASP A 96 -3.89 5.30 2.73
CA ASP A 96 -3.21 5.27 4.02
C ASP A 96 -2.52 3.93 4.25
N PRO A 97 -1.46 3.87 5.08
CA PRO A 97 -0.84 2.62 5.48
C PRO A 97 -1.89 1.63 5.99
N ILE A 98 -1.85 0.41 5.45
CA ILE A 98 -2.83 -0.63 5.81
C ILE A 98 -2.41 -1.28 7.11
N ASP A 99 -3.23 -1.13 8.14
CA ASP A 99 -3.09 -1.86 9.39
C ASP A 99 -3.86 -3.18 9.30
N LEU A 100 -3.10 -4.28 9.39
CA LEU A 100 -3.63 -5.64 9.32
C LEU A 100 -3.84 -6.26 10.70
N ALA A 101 -3.44 -5.58 11.78
CA ALA A 101 -3.39 -6.15 13.11
C ALA A 101 -2.64 -7.50 13.11
N THR A 102 -3.33 -8.61 13.43
CA THR A 102 -2.80 -9.98 13.40
C THR A 102 -3.13 -10.75 12.11
N ALA A 103 -3.85 -10.13 11.17
CA ALA A 103 -4.24 -10.76 9.93
C ALA A 103 -3.12 -10.70 8.87
N GLU A 104 -3.19 -11.61 7.92
CA GLU A 104 -2.27 -11.64 6.78
C GLU A 104 -2.92 -10.99 5.56
N LEU A 105 -2.18 -10.16 4.83
CA LEU A 105 -2.63 -9.59 3.57
C LEU A 105 -2.65 -10.67 2.48
N ARG A 106 -3.83 -10.94 1.92
CA ARG A 106 -3.97 -11.84 0.76
C ARG A 106 -3.91 -11.07 -0.55
N SER A 107 -4.63 -9.97 -0.66
CA SER A 107 -4.59 -9.12 -1.85
C SER A 107 -5.19 -7.74 -1.59
N LEU A 108 -4.66 -6.72 -2.26
CA LEU A 108 -5.30 -5.42 -2.42
C LEU A 108 -5.67 -5.23 -3.89
N SER A 109 -6.95 -5.11 -4.20
CA SER A 109 -7.46 -4.93 -5.56
C SER A 109 -8.05 -3.54 -5.76
N LEU A 110 -7.74 -2.91 -6.88
CA LEU A 110 -8.40 -1.67 -7.30
C LEU A 110 -9.58 -2.00 -8.22
N TYR A 111 -10.72 -1.37 -7.95
CA TYR A 111 -11.91 -1.44 -8.78
C TYR A 111 -12.18 -0.08 -9.42
N ARG A 112 -12.60 -0.10 -10.68
CA ARG A 112 -12.98 1.08 -11.47
C ARG A 112 -14.35 0.82 -12.10
N LYS A 113 -15.32 1.68 -11.83
CA LYS A 113 -16.71 1.55 -12.32
C LYS A 113 -17.32 0.16 -12.01
N GLY A 114 -17.02 -0.38 -10.84
CA GLY A 114 -17.51 -1.70 -10.38
C GLY A 114 -16.75 -2.91 -10.93
N ALA A 115 -15.90 -2.75 -11.95
CA ALA A 115 -15.06 -3.82 -12.48
C ALA A 115 -13.66 -3.80 -11.83
N LYS A 116 -13.06 -4.97 -11.66
CA LYS A 116 -11.70 -5.10 -11.14
C LYS A 116 -10.70 -4.55 -12.18
N ALA A 117 -9.99 -3.48 -11.82
CA ALA A 117 -8.97 -2.87 -12.68
C ALA A 117 -7.63 -3.61 -12.58
N GLY A 118 -7.29 -4.13 -11.40
CA GLY A 118 -6.06 -4.88 -11.18
C GLY A 118 -5.76 -5.12 -9.71
N ASN A 119 -4.68 -5.88 -9.46
CA ASN A 119 -4.11 -6.03 -8.12
C ASN A 119 -3.01 -4.98 -7.90
N ILE A 120 -2.94 -4.46 -6.69
CA ILE A 120 -1.86 -3.59 -6.26
C ILE A 120 -0.70 -4.44 -5.75
N PRO A 121 0.54 -4.23 -6.24
CA PRO A 121 1.72 -4.92 -5.72
C PRO A 121 1.96 -4.62 -4.24
N SER A 122 2.52 -5.59 -3.52
CA SER A 122 2.90 -5.43 -2.11
C SER A 122 3.90 -4.29 -1.93
N GLY A 123 3.76 -3.52 -0.83
CA GLY A 123 4.67 -2.42 -0.49
C GLY A 123 4.40 -1.10 -1.23
N LYS A 124 3.43 -1.05 -2.14
CA LYS A 124 2.99 0.23 -2.75
C LYS A 124 1.87 0.86 -1.93
N GLN A 125 1.87 2.20 -1.88
CA GLN A 125 0.83 3.02 -1.27
C GLN A 125 0.14 3.96 -2.28
N SER A 126 0.52 3.84 -3.56
CA SER A 126 -0.06 4.62 -4.65
C SER A 126 -0.02 3.87 -5.97
N THR A 127 -0.88 4.27 -6.89
CA THR A 127 -0.95 3.73 -8.24
C THR A 127 -1.44 4.80 -9.23
N LYS A 128 -1.00 4.70 -10.48
CA LYS A 128 -1.41 5.58 -11.58
C LYS A 128 -2.29 4.83 -12.56
N ILE A 129 -3.47 5.36 -12.84
CA ILE A 129 -4.42 4.85 -13.82
C ILE A 129 -4.37 5.76 -15.04
N SER A 130 -3.92 5.22 -16.16
CA SER A 130 -3.80 5.95 -17.44
C SER A 130 -4.89 5.52 -18.42
N GLY A 131 -4.97 6.19 -19.57
CA GLY A 131 -5.91 5.84 -20.65
C GLY A 131 -7.37 6.17 -20.30
N LEU A 132 -7.59 7.21 -19.49
CA LEU A 132 -8.90 7.73 -19.17
C LEU A 132 -9.35 8.74 -20.24
N ALA A 133 -10.65 8.79 -20.50
CA ALA A 133 -11.26 9.81 -21.36
C ALA A 133 -11.24 11.19 -20.71
N LEU A 134 -11.21 12.24 -21.53
CA LEU A 134 -11.26 13.65 -21.13
C LEU A 134 -12.59 14.00 -20.46
N ASP A 135 -12.57 14.92 -19.50
CA ASP A 135 -13.77 15.48 -18.83
C ASP A 135 -14.79 14.41 -18.37
N THR A 136 -14.32 13.23 -17.96
CA THR A 136 -15.15 12.05 -17.70
C THR A 136 -15.01 11.62 -16.25
N GLU A 137 -16.15 11.29 -15.64
CA GLU A 137 -16.21 10.81 -14.27
C GLU A 137 -15.90 9.31 -14.15
N TYR A 138 -15.10 8.96 -13.15
CA TYR A 138 -14.76 7.61 -12.78
C TYR A 138 -14.89 7.41 -11.27
N THR A 139 -15.46 6.28 -10.88
CA THR A 139 -15.52 5.86 -9.48
C THR A 139 -14.51 4.76 -9.21
N PHE A 140 -13.72 4.94 -8.17
CA PHE A 140 -12.67 4.02 -7.71
C PHE A 140 -12.96 3.55 -6.28
N HIS A 141 -12.59 2.32 -5.96
CA HIS A 141 -12.52 1.84 -4.58
C HIS A 141 -11.50 0.69 -4.49
N LEU A 142 -10.95 0.52 -3.30
CA LEU A 142 -10.07 -0.59 -2.98
C LEU A 142 -10.86 -1.71 -2.32
N VAL A 143 -10.46 -2.94 -2.60
CA VAL A 143 -10.92 -4.13 -1.88
C VAL A 143 -9.70 -4.82 -1.29
N LEU A 144 -9.61 -4.77 0.03
CA LEU A 144 -8.61 -5.42 0.86
C LEU A 144 -9.12 -6.80 1.27
N ARG A 145 -8.39 -7.85 0.91
CA ARG A 145 -8.66 -9.22 1.35
C ARG A 145 -7.56 -9.66 2.31
N THR A 146 -7.94 -10.09 3.49
CA THR A 146 -7.05 -10.59 4.53
C THR A 146 -7.47 -11.99 4.99
N SER A 147 -6.71 -12.62 5.88
CA SER A 147 -7.13 -13.85 6.57
C SER A 147 -8.35 -13.65 7.48
N ALA A 148 -8.57 -12.43 7.98
CA ALA A 148 -9.67 -12.07 8.88
C ALA A 148 -10.96 -11.62 8.16
N GLY A 149 -10.90 -11.36 6.84
CA GLY A 149 -12.09 -10.98 6.08
C GLY A 149 -11.80 -10.16 4.82
N GLN A 150 -12.85 -9.54 4.29
CA GLN A 150 -12.75 -8.61 3.17
C GLN A 150 -13.29 -7.24 3.58
N TYR A 151 -12.51 -6.20 3.32
CA TYR A 151 -12.82 -4.81 3.64
C TYR A 151 -12.75 -3.98 2.36
N ALA A 152 -13.67 -3.05 2.19
CA ALA A 152 -13.71 -2.17 1.03
C ALA A 152 -13.53 -0.72 1.48
N SER A 153 -12.80 0.07 0.69
CA SER A 153 -12.74 1.51 0.90
C SER A 153 -14.08 2.15 0.54
N GLU A 154 -14.26 3.38 1.00
CA GLU A 154 -15.24 4.29 0.41
C GLU A 154 -15.03 4.46 -1.09
N ARG A 155 -16.12 4.74 -1.80
CA ARG A 155 -16.10 4.97 -3.24
C ARG A 155 -15.67 6.41 -3.51
N LEU A 156 -14.51 6.55 -4.15
CA LEU A 156 -13.94 7.81 -4.55
C LEU A 156 -14.32 8.12 -6.00
N THR A 157 -15.10 9.17 -6.19
CA THR A 157 -15.46 9.69 -7.51
C THR A 157 -14.49 10.79 -7.92
N VAL A 158 -13.85 10.64 -9.08
CA VAL A 158 -12.90 11.60 -9.65
C VAL A 158 -13.27 11.89 -11.09
N LYS A 159 -13.32 13.17 -11.45
CA LYS A 159 -13.52 13.61 -12.83
C LYS A 159 -12.19 14.03 -13.43
N THR A 160 -11.85 13.51 -14.62
CA THR A 160 -10.66 13.94 -15.35
C THR A 160 -10.80 15.37 -15.86
N HIS A 161 -9.67 16.05 -16.06
CA HIS A 161 -9.67 17.46 -16.45
C HIS A 161 -10.00 17.67 -17.94
N LYS A 162 -10.46 18.89 -18.27
CA LYS A 162 -10.54 19.38 -19.65
C LYS A 162 -9.15 19.77 -20.17
N MET A 163 -9.00 19.92 -21.48
CA MET A 163 -7.73 20.37 -22.08
C MET A 163 -7.29 21.76 -21.60
N THR A 164 -8.25 22.63 -21.27
CA THR A 164 -8.02 24.00 -20.77
C THR A 164 -7.70 24.05 -19.28
N ASP A 165 -7.86 22.95 -18.56
CA ASP A 165 -7.60 22.89 -17.13
C ASP A 165 -6.20 22.32 -16.90
N LEU A 166 -5.31 23.18 -16.40
CA LEU A 166 -3.88 22.93 -16.24
C LEU A 166 -3.49 22.59 -14.80
N HIS A 167 -4.43 22.58 -13.85
CA HIS A 167 -4.14 22.37 -12.43
C HIS A 167 -3.58 20.98 -12.12
N GLY A 168 -3.89 20.00 -12.97
CA GLY A 168 -3.36 18.64 -12.89
C GLY A 168 -1.89 18.50 -13.30
N ILE A 169 -1.29 19.55 -13.87
CA ILE A 169 0.12 19.54 -14.28
C ILE A 169 1.01 19.67 -13.04
N THR A 170 1.92 18.72 -12.88
CA THR A 170 2.95 18.71 -11.83
C THR A 170 4.33 18.62 -12.50
N VAL A 171 5.16 19.61 -12.21
CA VAL A 171 6.47 19.77 -12.85
C VAL A 171 7.56 19.51 -11.83
N THR A 172 8.54 18.68 -12.20
CA THR A 172 9.81 18.58 -11.49
C THR A 172 10.88 19.29 -12.34
N ALA A 173 11.58 20.27 -11.77
CA ALA A 173 12.65 20.98 -12.46
C ALA A 173 13.99 20.24 -12.31
N GLY A 174 14.62 19.92 -13.43
CA GLY A 174 15.98 19.37 -13.50
C GLY A 174 17.06 20.43 -13.53
N VAL A 175 18.22 20.08 -14.09
CA VAL A 175 19.34 21.00 -14.22
C VAL A 175 19.02 22.11 -15.23
N MET A 176 19.11 23.36 -14.76
CA MET A 176 18.96 24.58 -15.54
C MET A 176 19.50 25.81 -14.78
N PRO A 177 19.75 26.95 -15.46
CA PRO A 177 20.12 28.20 -14.79
C PRO A 177 19.07 28.65 -13.78
N SER A 178 19.51 29.22 -12.64
CA SER A 178 18.61 29.65 -11.54
C SER A 178 17.53 30.61 -12.01
N GLN A 179 17.89 31.65 -12.78
CA GLN A 179 16.94 32.63 -13.31
C GLN A 179 15.84 31.98 -14.17
N LEU A 180 16.18 30.91 -14.91
CA LEU A 180 15.21 30.19 -15.73
C LEU A 180 14.30 29.31 -14.88
N LYS A 181 14.84 28.72 -13.80
CA LYS A 181 14.06 27.95 -12.81
C LYS A 181 13.06 28.84 -12.08
N ASP A 182 13.44 30.05 -11.72
CA ASP A 182 12.54 31.02 -11.06
C ASP A 182 11.41 31.45 -12.02
N SER A 183 11.76 31.79 -13.27
CA SER A 183 10.76 32.10 -14.31
C SER A 183 9.82 30.92 -14.61
N LEU A 184 10.32 29.69 -14.57
CA LEU A 184 9.51 28.48 -14.71
C LEU A 184 8.53 28.36 -13.53
N ALA A 185 8.99 28.56 -12.30
CA ALA A 185 8.14 28.48 -11.10
C ALA A 185 6.99 29.50 -11.15
N GLU A 186 7.27 30.74 -11.53
CA GLU A 186 6.25 31.79 -11.71
C GLU A 186 5.23 31.40 -12.79
N THR A 187 5.69 30.84 -13.91
CA THR A 187 4.81 30.42 -15.00
C THR A 187 3.93 29.23 -14.59
N VAL A 188 4.50 28.24 -13.90
CA VAL A 188 3.77 27.09 -13.34
C VAL A 188 2.68 27.57 -12.37
N GLN A 189 2.99 28.53 -11.50
CA GLN A 189 2.02 29.10 -10.58
C GLN A 189 0.90 29.88 -11.30
N ARG A 190 1.23 30.66 -12.33
CA ARG A 190 0.23 31.42 -13.11
C ARG A 190 -0.79 30.54 -13.82
N ILE A 191 -0.39 29.37 -14.31
CA ILE A 191 -1.30 28.40 -14.94
C ILE A 191 -2.05 27.51 -13.92
N GLY A 192 -1.83 27.70 -12.62
CA GLY A 192 -2.44 26.89 -11.55
C GLY A 192 -1.84 25.49 -11.40
N ALA A 193 -0.74 25.20 -12.08
CA ALA A 193 0.02 23.96 -11.98
C ALA A 193 0.90 23.96 -10.72
N LYS A 194 1.49 22.81 -10.39
CA LYS A 194 2.32 22.66 -9.18
C LYS A 194 3.75 22.28 -9.54
N MET A 195 4.72 22.92 -8.90
CA MET A 195 6.11 22.47 -8.95
C MET A 195 6.38 21.56 -7.75
N ILE A 196 7.00 20.41 -7.98
CA ILE A 196 7.31 19.41 -6.95
C ILE A 196 8.79 19.06 -6.95
N GLU A 197 9.30 18.74 -5.77
CA GLU A 197 10.68 18.30 -5.60
C GLU A 197 10.83 16.79 -5.81
N GLY A 198 11.79 16.42 -6.65
CA GLY A 198 12.06 15.06 -7.07
C GLY A 198 11.00 14.49 -8.01
N VAL A 199 11.38 13.45 -8.75
CA VAL A 199 10.42 12.71 -9.61
C VAL A 199 9.63 11.73 -8.75
N ARG A 200 8.30 11.79 -8.88
CA ARG A 200 7.32 10.99 -8.14
C ARG A 200 6.30 10.39 -9.10
N ILE A 201 5.47 9.46 -8.63
CA ILE A 201 4.42 8.82 -9.44
C ILE A 201 3.40 9.82 -10.01
N ASP A 202 3.22 10.95 -9.34
CA ASP A 202 2.35 12.04 -9.75
C ASP A 202 3.02 13.12 -10.59
N THR A 203 4.34 13.05 -10.85
CA THR A 203 5.03 13.95 -11.79
C THR A 203 4.47 13.76 -13.20
N THR A 204 3.96 14.82 -13.82
CA THR A 204 3.48 14.77 -15.20
C THR A 204 4.55 15.12 -16.21
N HIS A 205 5.43 16.08 -15.90
CA HIS A 205 6.49 16.53 -16.79
C HIS A 205 7.78 16.82 -16.01
N PHE A 206 8.91 16.42 -16.59
CA PHE A 206 10.24 16.80 -16.10
C PHE A 206 10.79 17.90 -17.00
N VAL A 207 11.14 19.05 -16.42
CA VAL A 207 11.55 20.23 -17.19
C VAL A 207 13.03 20.50 -16.94
N CYS A 208 13.87 20.45 -17.98
CA CYS A 208 15.30 20.71 -17.86
C CYS A 208 15.89 21.34 -19.14
N THR A 209 17.10 21.90 -19.03
CA THR A 209 17.90 22.34 -20.19
C THR A 209 19.03 21.36 -20.50
N GLU A 210 19.44 20.55 -19.53
CA GLU A 210 20.50 19.56 -19.66
C GLU A 210 19.99 18.16 -19.26
N PRO A 211 20.28 17.10 -20.04
CA PRO A 211 19.84 15.74 -19.76
C PRO A 211 20.79 15.05 -18.76
N ARG A 212 20.81 15.52 -17.52
CA ARG A 212 21.67 14.93 -16.47
C ARG A 212 21.05 14.99 -15.08
N GLY A 213 21.56 14.12 -14.21
CA GLY A 213 21.21 14.06 -12.80
C GLY A 213 20.25 12.92 -12.47
N LEU A 214 20.21 12.54 -11.19
CA LEU A 214 19.45 11.38 -10.71
C LEU A 214 17.95 11.47 -11.02
N ASP A 215 17.38 12.67 -10.96
CA ASP A 215 15.97 12.88 -11.27
C ASP A 215 15.69 12.81 -12.78
N TRP A 216 16.67 13.10 -13.64
CA TRP A 216 16.54 12.90 -15.08
C TRP A 216 16.49 11.40 -15.40
N ASP A 217 17.40 10.60 -14.83
CA ASP A 217 17.41 9.14 -15.01
C ASP A 217 16.07 8.52 -14.58
N LYS A 218 15.56 8.93 -13.41
CA LYS A 218 14.24 8.50 -12.90
C LYS A 218 13.09 8.93 -13.78
N ALA A 219 13.09 10.16 -14.32
CA ALA A 219 12.05 10.62 -15.23
C ALA A 219 12.00 9.73 -16.49
N VAL A 220 13.15 9.38 -17.04
CA VAL A 220 13.26 8.47 -18.20
C VAL A 220 12.77 7.08 -17.84
N GLU A 221 13.21 6.50 -16.72
CA GLU A 221 12.77 5.18 -16.23
C GLU A 221 11.23 5.12 -16.08
N MET A 222 10.63 6.17 -15.54
CA MET A 222 9.19 6.28 -15.34
C MET A 222 8.42 6.70 -16.60
N SER A 223 9.10 6.88 -17.73
CA SER A 223 8.53 7.39 -18.99
C SER A 223 7.79 8.72 -18.84
N VAL A 224 8.29 9.59 -17.96
CA VAL A 224 7.83 10.96 -17.79
C VAL A 224 8.39 11.81 -18.94
N PRO A 225 7.56 12.57 -19.68
CA PRO A 225 8.05 13.48 -20.72
C PRO A 225 9.10 14.47 -20.20
N VAL A 226 10.27 14.50 -20.85
CA VAL A 226 11.37 15.42 -20.51
C VAL A 226 11.41 16.57 -21.52
N VAL A 227 10.98 17.76 -21.10
CA VAL A 227 10.78 18.92 -21.98
C VAL A 227 11.57 20.15 -21.57
N VAL A 228 11.76 21.09 -22.50
CA VAL A 228 12.34 22.41 -22.21
C VAL A 228 11.31 23.34 -21.54
N PRO A 229 11.74 24.39 -20.79
CA PRO A 229 10.84 25.33 -20.12
C PRO A 229 9.83 26.03 -21.03
N ASP A 230 10.13 26.18 -22.32
CA ASP A 230 9.24 26.79 -23.31
C ASP A 230 7.89 26.05 -23.46
N TRP A 231 7.84 24.76 -23.10
CA TRP A 231 6.58 24.01 -23.13
C TRP A 231 5.54 24.59 -22.15
N VAL A 232 5.96 24.94 -20.93
CA VAL A 232 5.05 25.51 -19.92
C VAL A 232 4.56 26.89 -20.36
N LYS A 233 5.46 27.71 -20.95
CA LYS A 233 5.08 29.00 -21.56
C LYS A 233 4.11 28.83 -22.73
N GLY A 234 4.28 27.76 -23.52
CA GLY A 234 3.33 27.38 -24.56
C GLY A 234 1.95 27.05 -23.99
N CYS A 235 1.89 26.23 -22.94
CA CYS A 235 0.63 25.90 -22.26
C CYS A 235 -0.06 27.16 -21.69
N GLU A 236 0.70 28.07 -21.08
CA GLU A 236 0.19 29.36 -20.58
C GLU A 236 -0.43 30.19 -21.70
N ARG A 237 0.31 30.40 -22.79
CA ARG A 237 -0.11 31.24 -23.92
C ARG A 237 -1.37 30.71 -24.60
N GLU A 238 -1.44 29.40 -24.83
CA GLU A 238 -2.58 28.77 -25.51
C GLU A 238 -3.79 28.55 -24.58
N GLY A 239 -3.61 28.71 -23.27
CA GLY A 239 -4.65 28.46 -22.26
C GLY A 239 -5.10 27.00 -22.19
N LYS A 240 -4.27 26.06 -22.68
CA LYS A 240 -4.57 24.62 -22.74
C LYS A 240 -3.29 23.80 -22.79
N ILE A 241 -3.39 22.51 -22.43
CA ILE A 241 -2.26 21.60 -22.51
C ILE A 241 -1.90 21.36 -23.99
N ILE A 242 -0.62 21.51 -24.33
CA ILE A 242 -0.11 21.31 -25.69
C ILE A 242 0.77 20.07 -25.78
N GLY A 243 0.90 19.52 -26.99
CA GLY A 243 1.72 18.34 -27.24
C GLY A 243 3.20 18.56 -26.93
N VAL A 244 3.82 17.59 -26.25
CA VAL A 244 5.22 17.68 -25.76
C VAL A 244 6.28 17.48 -26.84
N ARG A 245 5.95 16.87 -27.99
CA ARG A 245 6.94 16.37 -28.98
C ARG A 245 7.89 17.45 -29.52
N ALA A 246 7.38 18.66 -29.76
CA ALA A 246 8.20 19.78 -30.26
C ALA A 246 9.13 20.37 -29.18
N TYR A 247 8.95 19.99 -27.92
CA TYR A 247 9.62 20.57 -26.76
C TYR A 247 10.55 19.58 -26.06
N TYR A 248 10.77 18.39 -26.61
CA TYR A 248 11.85 17.51 -26.15
C TYR A 248 13.22 18.16 -26.39
N LEU A 249 14.23 17.78 -25.61
CA LEU A 249 15.56 18.39 -25.68
C LEU A 249 16.24 18.14 -27.04
N ASP A 250 15.96 17.00 -27.66
CA ASP A 250 16.44 16.59 -28.98
C ASP A 250 15.57 17.12 -30.14
N ALA A 251 14.42 17.74 -29.84
CA ALA A 251 13.55 18.30 -30.85
C ALA A 251 14.13 19.60 -31.44
N ASP A 252 13.98 19.74 -32.77
CA ASP A 252 14.37 20.94 -33.52
C ASP A 252 13.74 22.21 -32.90
N PRO A 253 14.55 23.16 -32.39
CA PRO A 253 14.06 24.39 -31.79
C PRO A 253 13.14 25.20 -32.70
N ASN A 254 13.30 25.10 -34.02
CA ASN A 254 12.48 25.84 -34.99
C ASN A 254 11.02 25.33 -35.05
N LYS A 255 10.76 24.11 -34.59
CA LYS A 255 9.41 23.52 -34.53
C LYS A 255 8.67 23.88 -33.24
N ARG A 256 9.35 24.51 -32.28
CA ARG A 256 8.72 25.03 -31.06
C ARG A 256 7.85 26.21 -31.45
N THR A 257 6.58 26.20 -31.05
CA THR A 257 5.73 27.39 -31.15
C THR A 257 6.18 28.39 -30.07
N ILE A 258 7.26 29.11 -30.36
CA ILE A 258 7.80 30.22 -29.56
C ILE A 258 7.23 31.53 -30.12
N GLY A 259 6.08 31.93 -29.57
CA GLY A 259 5.49 33.27 -29.77
C GLY A 259 4.90 33.56 -31.16
N PRO A 260 4.13 34.66 -31.31
CA PRO A 260 3.51 35.04 -32.58
C PRO A 260 4.59 35.62 -33.50
N SER A 261 5.14 34.80 -34.38
CA SER A 261 6.16 35.25 -35.33
C SER A 261 5.72 34.95 -36.75
N ALA A 262 5.45 36.02 -37.49
CA ALA A 262 5.51 36.14 -38.95
C ALA A 262 4.40 35.54 -39.86
N GLN A 263 3.47 34.68 -39.40
CA GLN A 263 2.43 34.17 -40.33
C GLN A 263 1.16 35.04 -40.43
N GLN A 264 0.88 35.93 -39.47
CA GLN A 264 -0.26 36.87 -39.58
C GLN A 264 0.09 38.25 -40.16
N GLN A 265 1.38 38.59 -40.29
CA GLN A 265 1.80 39.85 -40.94
C GLN A 265 2.02 39.71 -42.45
N GLN A 266 2.34 38.52 -42.96
CA GLN A 266 2.41 38.29 -44.41
C GLN A 266 1.03 38.21 -45.09
N GLN A 267 -0.07 38.06 -44.33
CA GLN A 267 -1.41 38.06 -44.89
C GLN A 267 -2.12 39.42 -44.83
N GLN A 268 -1.58 40.40 -44.09
CA GLN A 268 -2.09 41.78 -44.09
C GLN A 268 -1.36 42.71 -45.06
N ASP A 269 -0.09 42.43 -45.41
CA ASP A 269 0.65 43.26 -46.38
C ASP A 269 0.42 42.84 -47.84
N ALA A 270 -0.04 41.59 -48.09
CA ALA A 270 -0.46 41.14 -49.41
C ALA A 270 -1.89 41.61 -49.81
N GLY A 271 -2.67 42.13 -48.86
CA GLY A 271 -4.03 42.63 -49.09
C GLY A 271 -4.12 44.12 -49.45
N ARG A 272 -3.02 44.87 -49.36
CA ARG A 272 -3.01 46.33 -49.56
C ARG A 272 -2.35 46.81 -50.86
N SER A 273 -1.72 45.91 -51.62
CA SER A 273 -1.02 46.20 -52.87
C SER A 273 -1.83 45.88 -54.14
N GLY A 274 -3.12 45.54 -54.02
CA GLY A 274 -3.97 45.09 -55.12
C GLY A 274 -5.16 45.99 -55.46
N GLN A 275 -5.16 47.27 -55.08
CA GLN A 275 -6.15 48.24 -55.56
C GLN A 275 -5.45 49.55 -55.96
N ASN A 276 -5.02 49.59 -57.21
CA ASN A 276 -4.89 50.79 -58.04
C ASN A 276 -5.27 50.40 -59.48
#